data_AF-A0A645A008-F1
#
_entry.id   AF-A0A645A008-F1
#
_cell.length_a   1.000
_cell.length_b   1.000
_cell.length_c   1.000
_cell.angle_alpha   90.00
_cell.angle_beta   90.00
_cell.angle_gamma   90.00
#
_symmetry.space_group_name_H-M   'P 1'
#
loop_
_entity.id
_entity.type
_entity.pdbx_description
1 polymer ?
#
loop_
_entity_poly.entity_id
_entity_poly.type
_entity_poly.pdbx_seq_one_letter_code
_entity_poly.pdbx_strand_id
1 'polypeptide(L)'
;MVGERLDRAEITPHEPGERPFDEAAPPLTIRLPVARAPHWPQRQNSAGPVPEPFAAGQDSLVPCTLVPYGCTRLRIAQFPAAILQAEDPHKGVK
;
A
#
# COMPACT_ATOMS: atom_id res chain seq x y z
N MET A 1 -6.90 -6.38 -19.04
CA MET A 1 -6.32 -5.36 -18.14
C MET A 1 -6.75 -5.72 -16.73
N VAL A 2 -5.80 -5.93 -15.82
CA VAL A 2 -6.09 -6.17 -14.40
C VAL A 2 -6.66 -4.85 -13.86
N GLY A 3 -7.93 -4.84 -13.45
CA GLY A 3 -8.54 -3.63 -12.90
C GLY A 3 -7.88 -3.27 -11.58
N GLU A 4 -7.33 -2.05 -11.48
CA GLU A 4 -6.75 -1.55 -10.24
C GLU A 4 -7.90 -1.25 -9.25
N ARG A 5 -7.86 -1.88 -8.07
CA ARG A 5 -8.85 -1.69 -6.98
C ARG A 5 -8.61 -0.39 -6.19
N LEU A 6 -8.42 0.72 -6.90
CA LEU A 6 -8.21 2.04 -6.29
C LEU A 6 -9.51 2.70 -5.83
N ASP A 7 -10.67 2.14 -6.21
CA ASP A 7 -12.00 2.55 -5.78
C ASP A 7 -12.21 2.49 -4.26
N ARG A 8 -11.40 1.68 -3.57
CA ARG A 8 -11.40 1.54 -2.10
C ARG A 8 -10.49 2.55 -1.39
N ALA A 9 -9.82 3.44 -2.12
CA ALA A 9 -8.94 4.43 -1.54
C ALA A 9 -9.76 5.61 -0.97
N GLU A 10 -9.58 5.86 0.32
CA GLU A 10 -10.10 7.04 0.98
C GLU A 10 -9.03 8.13 0.95
N ILE A 11 -9.30 9.21 0.20
CA ILE A 11 -8.38 10.34 0.03
C ILE A 11 -8.84 11.48 0.93
N THR A 12 -7.96 11.97 1.80
CA THR A 12 -8.24 13.09 2.70
C THR A 12 -7.17 14.17 2.57
N PRO A 13 -7.51 15.33 1.99
CA PRO A 13 -6.68 16.53 2.04
C PRO A 13 -6.67 17.14 3.44
N HIS A 14 -5.56 17.76 3.81
CA HIS A 14 -5.41 18.52 5.04
C HIS A 14 -4.81 19.89 4.73
N GLU A 15 -5.15 20.89 5.54
CA GLU A 15 -4.41 22.15 5.52
C GLU A 15 -2.96 21.89 5.94
N PRO A 16 -1.95 22.46 5.25
CA PRO A 16 -0.57 22.32 5.66
C PRO A 16 -0.36 22.82 7.09
N GLY A 17 0.34 22.01 7.91
CA GLY A 17 0.75 22.42 9.25
C GLY A 17 1.80 23.54 9.23
N GLU A 18 2.26 23.95 10.42
CA GLU A 18 3.30 24.99 10.56
C GLU A 18 4.56 24.69 9.74
N ARG A 19 4.92 23.40 9.66
CA ARG A 19 6.01 22.91 8.81
C ARG A 19 5.41 22.22 7.59
N PRO A 20 5.72 22.70 6.37
CA PRO A 20 5.32 22.00 5.15
C PRO A 20 5.86 20.58 5.13
N PHE A 21 5.02 19.62 4.75
CA PHE A 21 5.37 18.20 4.64
C PHE A 21 5.84 17.55 5.95
N ASP A 22 5.28 17.96 7.09
CA ASP A 22 5.53 17.28 8.37
C ASP A 22 4.92 15.86 8.38
N GLU A 23 5.65 14.89 8.91
CA GLU A 23 5.15 13.52 9.11
C GLU A 23 3.92 13.49 10.03
N ALA A 24 3.91 14.37 11.05
CA ALA A 24 2.82 14.47 12.00
C ALA A 24 1.59 15.22 11.45
N ALA A 25 1.78 16.05 10.42
CA ALA A 25 0.73 16.84 9.78
C ALA A 25 0.88 16.84 8.25
N PRO A 26 0.71 15.68 7.59
CA PRO A 26 0.87 15.57 6.16
C PRO A 26 -0.30 16.28 5.46
N PRO A 27 -0.07 17.01 4.35
CA PRO A 27 -1.13 17.73 3.64
C PRO A 27 -2.11 16.80 2.90
N LEU A 28 -1.79 15.50 2.82
CA LEU A 28 -2.59 14.48 2.16
C LEU A 28 -2.40 13.15 2.87
N THR A 29 -3.49 12.43 3.09
CA THR A 29 -3.47 11.03 3.51
C THR A 29 -4.32 10.20 2.56
N ILE A 30 -3.83 9.02 2.19
CA ILE A 30 -4.61 8.02 1.44
C ILE A 30 -4.70 6.76 2.27
N ARG A 31 -5.91 6.32 2.61
CA ARG A 31 -6.14 5.07 3.34
C ARG A 31 -6.73 4.03 2.40
N LEU A 32 -6.08 2.87 2.31
CA LEU A 32 -6.51 1.77 1.44
C LEU A 32 -6.06 0.41 1.97
N PRO A 33 -6.78 -0.69 1.65
CA PRO A 33 -6.31 -2.03 1.95
C PRO A 33 -5.13 -2.41 1.02
N VAL A 34 -4.07 -2.97 1.60
CA VAL A 34 -2.87 -3.43 0.87
C VAL A 34 -2.47 -4.83 1.29
N ALA A 35 -1.74 -5.53 0.43
CA ALA A 35 -1.11 -6.82 0.75
C ALA A 35 0.40 -6.65 0.97
N ARG A 36 0.99 -7.50 1.82
CA ARG A 36 2.45 -7.54 1.99
C ARG A 36 3.09 -8.29 0.81
N ALA A 37 4.04 -7.64 0.14
CA ALA A 37 4.79 -8.27 -0.95
C ALA A 37 5.68 -9.40 -0.42
N PRO A 38 5.50 -10.65 -0.88
CA PRO A 38 6.33 -11.76 -0.48
C PRO A 38 7.73 -11.61 -1.10
N HIS A 39 8.76 -11.86 -0.30
CA HIS A 39 10.15 -11.91 -0.75
C HIS A 39 10.67 -10.65 -1.46
N TRP A 40 10.18 -9.44 -1.16
CA TRP A 40 10.76 -8.20 -1.72
C TRP A 40 12.14 -7.94 -1.07
N PRO A 41 13.27 -8.15 -1.78
CA PRO A 41 14.57 -8.13 -1.13
C PRO A 41 14.99 -6.70 -0.78
N GLN A 42 15.75 -6.56 0.31
CA GLN A 42 16.58 -5.37 0.53
C GLN A 42 17.92 -5.54 -0.21
N ARG A 43 18.39 -4.47 -0.85
CA ARG A 43 19.72 -4.37 -1.49
C ARG A 43 20.34 -3.03 -1.09
N GLN A 44 21.52 -3.08 -0.47
CA GLN A 44 22.26 -1.88 -0.04
C GLN A 44 21.40 -0.88 0.78
N ASN A 45 20.63 -1.38 1.76
CA ASN A 45 19.69 -0.58 2.56
C ASN A 45 18.59 0.14 1.77
N SER A 46 18.33 -0.30 0.53
CA SER A 46 17.23 0.15 -0.32
C SER A 46 16.33 -1.03 -0.65
N ALA A 47 15.08 -0.73 -1.05
CA ALA A 47 14.25 -1.72 -1.71
C ALA A 47 14.99 -2.21 -2.97
N GLY A 48 15.07 -3.53 -3.13
CA GLY A 48 15.56 -4.16 -4.35
C GLY A 48 14.54 -4.02 -5.49
N PRO A 49 14.77 -4.71 -6.62
CA PRO A 49 13.85 -4.70 -7.74
C PRO A 49 12.41 -4.98 -7.32
N VAL A 50 11.46 -4.24 -7.87
CA VAL A 50 10.03 -4.47 -7.65
C VAL A 50 9.72 -5.90 -8.10
N PRO A 51 9.14 -6.75 -7.24
CA PRO A 51 8.83 -8.13 -7.61
C PRO A 51 7.71 -8.16 -8.66
N GLU A 52 7.67 -9.26 -9.41
CA GLU A 52 6.55 -9.58 -10.29
C GLU A 52 5.21 -9.58 -9.52
N PRO A 53 4.08 -9.32 -10.19
CA PRO A 53 2.78 -9.40 -9.56
C PRO A 53 2.56 -10.73 -8.84
N PHE A 54 2.03 -10.68 -7.62
CA PHE A 54 1.85 -11.86 -6.77
C PHE A 54 0.40 -12.02 -6.32
N ALA A 55 0.01 -13.26 -6.01
CA ALA A 55 -1.32 -13.55 -5.50
C ALA A 55 -1.47 -13.16 -4.02
N ALA A 56 -2.59 -12.53 -3.67
CA ALA A 56 -2.95 -12.21 -2.29
C ALA A 56 -4.39 -12.63 -2.01
N GLY A 57 -4.61 -13.23 -0.83
CA GLY A 57 -5.95 -13.55 -0.33
C GLY A 57 -6.63 -12.31 0.24
N GLN A 58 -7.96 -12.26 0.18
CA GLN A 58 -8.74 -11.14 0.75
C GLN A 58 -8.53 -11.01 2.27
N ASP A 59 -8.29 -12.13 2.95
CA ASP A 59 -7.94 -12.26 4.37
C ASP A 59 -6.54 -11.73 4.72
N SER A 60 -5.66 -11.55 3.73
CA SER A 60 -4.30 -11.03 3.92
C SER A 60 -4.19 -9.50 3.82
N LEU A 61 -5.28 -8.83 3.45
CA LEU A 61 -5.31 -7.37 3.29
C LEU A 61 -5.29 -6.66 4.65
N VAL A 62 -4.43 -5.65 4.76
CA VAL A 62 -4.31 -4.80 5.94
C VAL A 62 -4.58 -3.35 5.58
N PRO A 63 -5.20 -2.55 6.46
CA PRO A 63 -5.34 -1.12 6.24
C PRO A 63 -3.95 -0.47 6.27
N CYS A 64 -3.67 0.37 5.27
CA CYS A 64 -2.44 1.16 5.21
C CYS A 64 -2.79 2.63 4.98
N THR A 65 -2.07 3.52 5.65
CA THR A 65 -2.14 4.97 5.41
C THR A 65 -0.88 5.38 4.68
N LEU A 66 -1.04 5.94 3.49
CA LEU A 66 0.02 6.54 2.71
C LEU A 66 0.01 8.04 2.90
N VAL A 67 1.21 8.61 2.96
CA VAL A 67 1.46 10.05 2.98
C VAL A 67 2.42 10.38 1.84
N PRO A 68 2.46 11.64 1.36
CA PRO A 68 3.41 12.05 0.33
C PRO A 68 4.85 11.66 0.73
N TYR A 69 5.64 11.18 -0.22
CA TYR A 69 7.00 10.69 0.05
C TYR A 69 7.91 11.73 0.74
N GLY A 70 7.63 13.02 0.57
CA GLY A 70 8.34 14.12 1.24
C GLY A 70 8.03 14.25 2.74
N CYS A 71 6.96 13.61 3.22
CA CYS A 71 6.52 13.66 4.61
C CYS A 71 7.14 12.58 5.50
N THR A 72 7.93 11.64 4.97
CA THR A 72 8.53 10.57 5.79
C THR A 72 9.96 10.27 5.40
N ARG A 73 10.65 9.50 6.24
CA ARG A 73 12.01 9.01 5.98
C ARG A 73 12.05 7.91 4.92
N LEU A 74 10.97 7.12 4.78
CA LEU A 74 10.88 6.04 3.82
C LEU A 74 10.25 6.54 2.51
N ARG A 75 11.04 6.56 1.45
CA ARG A 75 10.59 7.03 0.14
C ARG A 75 10.25 5.83 -0.74
N ILE A 76 8.96 5.64 -0.99
CA ILE A 76 8.45 4.62 -1.93
C ILE A 76 7.90 5.35 -3.14
N ALA A 77 8.52 5.16 -4.31
CA ALA A 77 8.06 5.75 -5.57
C ALA A 77 7.12 4.83 -6.37
N GLN A 78 7.15 3.52 -6.08
CA GLN A 78 6.36 2.52 -6.77
C GLN A 78 5.99 1.38 -5.82
N PHE A 79 4.75 0.92 -5.91
CA PHE A 79 4.27 -0.27 -5.19
C PHE A 79 4.26 -1.48 -6.12
N PRO A 80 4.58 -2.69 -5.60
CA PRO A 80 4.34 -3.93 -6.33
C PRO A 80 2.84 -4.19 -6.50
N ALA A 81 2.46 -4.88 -7.58
CA ALA A 81 1.07 -5.23 -7.82
C ALA A 81 0.69 -6.54 -7.12
N ALA A 82 -0.45 -6.54 -6.44
CA ALA A 82 -1.07 -7.75 -5.89
C ALA A 82 -2.31 -8.12 -6.70
N ILE A 83 -2.45 -9.41 -7.03
CA ILE A 83 -3.64 -9.97 -7.68
C ILE A 83 -4.50 -10.59 -6.59
N LEU A 84 -5.67 -10.01 -6.34
CA LEU A 84 -6.60 -10.53 -5.34
C LEU A 84 -7.26 -11.81 -5.84
N GLN A 85 -7.07 -12.90 -5.09
CA GLN A 85 -7.78 -14.14 -5.34
C GLN A 85 -9.19 -14.02 -4.76
N ALA A 86 -10.20 -14.44 -5.53
CA ALA A 86 -11.56 -14.56 -5.03
C ALA A 86 -11.57 -15.52 -3.84
N GLU A 87 -12.43 -15.24 -2.85
CA GLU A 87 -12.61 -16.13 -1.71
C GLU A 87 -13.10 -17.49 -2.24
N ASP A 88 -12.39 -18.57 -1.90
CA ASP A 88 -12.82 -19.91 -2.26
C ASP A 88 -14.05 -20.26 -1.41
N PRO A 89 -15.25 -20.42 -2.01
CA PRO A 89 -16.50 -20.59 -1.26
C PRO A 89 -16.53 -21.87 -0.39
N HIS A 90 -15.54 -22.75 -0.52
CA HIS A 90 -15.44 -24.01 0.22
C HIS A 90 -14.54 -23.95 1.48
N LYS A 91 -13.88 -22.81 1.78
CA LYS A 91 -12.95 -22.66 2.93
C LYS A 91 -13.67 -22.42 4.29
N GLY A 92 -14.92 -22.85 4.43
CA GLY A 92 -15.79 -22.52 5.58
C GLY A 92 -16.60 -23.66 6.19
N VAL A 93 -16.38 -24.92 5.79
CA VAL A 93 -17.02 -26.07 6.44
C VAL A 93 -15.94 -26.93 7.09
N LYS A 94 -15.80 -26.77 8.41
CA LYS A 94 -15.22 -27.79 9.28
C LYS A 94 -16.31 -28.28 10.23
#